data_AF-A6VBR6-F1
#
_entry.id   AF-A6VBR6-F1
#
_cell.length_a   1.000
_cell.length_b   1.000
_cell.length_c   1.000
_cell.angle_alpha   90.00
_cell.angle_beta   90.00
_cell.angle_gamma   90.00
#
_symmetry.space_group_name_H-M   'P 1'
#
loop_
_entity.id
_entity.type
_entity.pdbx_description
1 polymer ?
#
loop_
_entity_poly.entity_id
_entity_poly.type
_entity_poly.pdbx_seq_one_letter_code
_entity_poly.pdbx_strand_id
1 'polypeptide(L)' 'MSQPLTVECPTCGAPVEWKSDNKYRPFCSDRCKLIDLGAWAAEEHAIPGDTLEDDIFSADLPPREH' A
#
# COMPACT_ATOMS: atom_id res chain seq x y z
N MET A 1 0.44 -24.55 -16.51
CA MET A 1 1.36 -23.71 -15.71
C MET A 1 0.83 -22.29 -15.77
N SER A 2 0.42 -21.72 -14.64
CA SER A 2 -0.07 -20.34 -14.60
C SER A 2 1.14 -19.40 -14.61
N GLN A 3 1.22 -18.50 -15.60
CA GLN A 3 2.27 -17.47 -15.63
C GLN A 3 2.10 -16.56 -14.39
N PRO A 4 3.17 -16.27 -13.63
CA PRO A 4 3.10 -15.32 -12.52
C PRO A 4 2.67 -13.95 -13.02
N LEU A 5 1.73 -13.33 -12.31
CA LEU A 5 1.34 -11.94 -12.55
C LEU A 5 2.57 -11.03 -12.40
N THR A 6 2.64 -9.96 -13.18
CA THR A 6 3.68 -8.93 -13.04
C THR A 6 2.99 -7.60 -12.75
N VAL A 7 3.46 -6.88 -11.75
CA VAL A 7 2.98 -5.55 -11.36
C VAL A 7 4.12 -4.55 -11.42
N GLU A 8 3.81 -3.26 -11.51
CA GLU A 8 4.83 -2.21 -11.45
C GLU A 8 5.16 -1.87 -10.00
N CYS A 9 6.46 -1.70 -9.71
CA CYS A 9 6.88 -1.21 -8.40
C CYS A 9 6.37 0.23 -8.22
N PRO A 10 5.58 0.54 -7.18
CA PRO A 10 5.01 1.87 -6.99
C PRO A 10 6.07 2.98 -6.87
N THR A 11 7.25 2.65 -6.36
CA THR A 11 8.33 3.62 -6.09
C THR A 11 9.19 3.94 -7.32
N CYS A 12 9.40 2.98 -8.23
CA CYS A 12 10.37 3.16 -9.32
C CYS A 12 9.90 2.66 -10.69
N GLY A 13 8.71 2.08 -10.79
CA GLY A 13 8.14 1.55 -12.03
C GLY A 13 8.77 0.25 -12.54
N ALA A 14 9.77 -0.30 -11.85
CA ALA A 14 10.39 -1.56 -12.26
C ALA A 14 9.37 -2.72 -12.23
N PRO A 15 9.43 -3.67 -13.18
CA PRO A 15 8.53 -4.82 -13.19
C PRO A 15 8.81 -5.76 -12.01
N VAL A 16 7.76 -6.17 -11.32
CA VAL A 16 7.80 -7.05 -10.15
C VAL A 16 6.95 -8.29 -10.42
N GLU A 17 7.61 -9.44 -10.54
CA GLU A 17 6.90 -10.72 -10.62
C GLU A 17 6.24 -11.07 -9.28
N TRP A 18 4.99 -11.51 -9.33
CA TRP A 18 4.17 -11.88 -8.18
C TRP A 18 4.50 -13.30 -7.68
N LYS A 19 5.75 -13.50 -7.27
CA LYS A 19 6.28 -14.78 -6.75
C LYS A 19 6.59 -14.70 -5.26
N SER A 20 6.43 -15.81 -4.54
CA SER A 20 6.78 -15.94 -3.10
C SER A 20 8.20 -15.51 -2.78
N ASP A 21 9.13 -15.72 -3.72
CA ASP A 21 10.55 -15.46 -3.55
C ASP A 21 10.85 -13.96 -3.41
N ASN A 22 10.02 -13.10 -4.03
CA ASN A 22 10.06 -11.67 -3.74
C ASN A 22 9.23 -11.38 -2.47
N LYS A 23 9.94 -11.21 -1.35
CA LYS A 23 9.37 -10.89 -0.03
C LYS A 23 8.87 -9.44 0.09
N TYR A 24 9.26 -8.57 -0.84
CA TYR A 24 8.99 -7.14 -0.77
C TYR A 24 7.85 -6.70 -1.68
N ARG A 25 7.13 -7.61 -2.35
CA ARG A 25 5.97 -7.27 -3.18
C ARG A 25 5.01 -6.33 -2.45
N PRO A 26 4.46 -5.29 -3.10
CA PRO A 26 4.55 -4.98 -4.53
C PRO A 26 5.85 -4.28 -4.97
N PHE A 27 6.82 -4.09 -4.06
CA PHE A 27 8.09 -3.43 -4.35
C PHE A 27 9.12 -4.38 -4.97
N CYS A 28 10.04 -3.82 -5.78
CA CYS A 28 11.12 -4.59 -6.39
C CYS A 28 12.24 -4.96 -5.41
N SER A 29 12.33 -4.27 -4.27
CA SER A 29 13.39 -4.44 -3.26
C SER A 29 13.00 -3.80 -1.92
N ASP A 30 13.73 -4.15 -0.86
CA ASP A 30 13.62 -3.53 0.46
C ASP A 30 13.83 -2.01 0.41
N ARG A 31 14.76 -1.54 -0.41
CA ARG A 31 15.05 -0.12 -0.61
C ARG A 31 13.80 0.65 -1.07
N CYS A 32 13.08 0.13 -2.07
CA CYS A 32 11.88 0.81 -2.58
C CYS A 32 10.75 0.82 -1.55
N LYS A 33 10.57 -0.27 -0.80
CA LYS A 33 9.63 -0.33 0.33
C LYS A 33 9.93 0.74 1.39
N LEU A 34 11.20 0.92 1.75
CA LEU A 34 11.62 1.91 2.74
C LEU A 34 11.48 3.35 2.23
N ILE A 35 11.70 3.60 0.94
CA ILE A 35 11.48 4.92 0.34
C ILE A 35 9.99 5.28 0.38
N ASP A 36 9.11 4.34 -0.01
CA ASP A 36 7.66 4.53 0.06
C ASP A 36 7.22 4.85 1.50
N LEU A 37 7.68 4.06 2.47
CA LEU A 37 7.45 4.33 3.89
C LEU A 37 7.98 5.71 4.33
N GLY A 38 9.13 6.12 3.81
CA GLY A 38 9.70 7.45 4.07
C GLY A 38 8.82 8.58 3.53
N ALA A 39 8.25 8.42 2.34
CA ALA A 39 7.32 9.39 1.74
C ALA A 39 6.03 9.54 2.58
N TRP A 40 5.53 8.45 3.16
CA TRP A 40 4.44 8.49 4.14
C TRP A 40 4.84 9.28 5.41
N ALA A 41 6.03 9.03 5.95
CA ALA A 41 6.52 9.74 7.13
C ALA A 41 6.81 11.22 6.87
N ALA A 42 7.09 11.59 5.61
CA ALA A 42 7.31 12.96 5.16
C ALA A 42 6.01 13.68 4.73
N GLU A 43 4.84 13.05 4.92
CA GLU A 43 3.53 13.59 4.54
C GLU A 43 3.38 13.88 3.02
N GLU A 44 4.20 13.25 2.18
CA GLU A 44 4.09 13.34 0.72
C GLU A 44 2.90 12.52 0.18
N HIS A 45 2.49 11.51 0.96
CA HIS A 45 1.28 10.73 0.74
C HIS A 45 0.25 11.03 1.83
N ALA A 46 -0.97 11.35 1.40
CA ALA A 46 -2.10 11.57 2.27
C ALA A 46 -3.32 10.81 1.74
N ILE A 47 -4.06 10.15 2.63
CA ILE A 47 -5.38 9.59 2.32
C ILE A 47 -6.39 10.70 2.63
N PRO A 48 -7.22 11.13 1.68
CA PRO A 48 -8.30 12.06 1.97
C PRO A 48 -9.23 11.47 3.04
N GLY A 49 -9.43 12.20 4.14
CA GLY A 49 -10.44 11.89 5.16
C GLY A 49 -11.78 12.59 4.85
N ASP A 50 -12.87 12.04 5.39
CA ASP A 50 -14.15 12.77 5.46
C ASP A 50 -14.20 13.53 6.78
N THR A 51 -14.31 14.85 6.71
CA THR A 51 -14.35 15.75 7.87
C THR A 51 -15.46 15.43 8.88
N LEU A 52 -16.53 14.74 8.44
CA LEU A 52 -17.66 14.40 9.31
C LEU A 52 -17.37 13.18 10.20
N GLU A 53 -16.37 12.36 9.85
CA GLU A 53 -16.04 11.13 10.55
C GLU A 53 -14.71 11.18 11.33
N ASP A 54 -13.96 12.29 11.24
CA ASP A 54 -12.66 12.44 11.90
C ASP A 54 -12.72 12.25 13.44
N ASP A 55 -13.87 12.59 14.06
CA ASP A 55 -14.09 12.44 15.50
C ASP A 55 -14.67 11.07 15.89
N ILE A 56 -15.03 10.21 14.93
CA ILE A 56 -15.67 8.93 15.19
C ILE A 56 -14.62 7.82 15.28
N PHE A 57 -14.47 7.21 16.45
CA PHE A 57 -13.58 6.08 16.60
C PHE A 57 -14.15 4.84 15.90
N SER A 58 -13.29 4.00 15.35
CA SER A 58 -13.69 2.76 14.65
C SER A 58 -14.57 1.83 15.48
N ALA A 59 -14.54 1.94 16.82
CA ALA A 59 -15.38 1.15 17.72
C ALA A 59 -16.82 1.67 17.82
N ASP A 60 -17.06 2.94 17.50
CA ASP A 60 -18.36 3.61 17.59
C ASP A 60 -19.10 3.61 16.24
N LEU A 61 -18.46 3.13 15.17
CA LEU A 61 -19.07 2.99 13.85
C LEU A 61 -20.21 1.95 13.88
N PRO A 62 -21.33 2.21 13.19
CA PRO A 62 -22.38 1.20 13.05
C PRO A 62 -21.85 -0.04 12.29
N PRO A 63 -22.37 -1.25 12.57
CA PRO A 63 -21.99 -2.44 11.83
C PRO A 63 -22.18 -2.24 10.32
N ARG A 64 -21.17 -2.57 9.52
CA ARG A 64 -21.30 -2.54 8.05
C ARG A 64 -22.29 -3.62 7.63
N GLU A 65 -23.34 -3.22 6.92
CA GLU A 65 -24.27 -4.14 6.26
C GLU A 65 -23.56 -4.69 5.02
N HIS A 66 -23.46 -6.01 4.92
CA HIS A 66 -22.86 -6.73 3.79
C HIS A 66 -23.95 -7.28 2.86
#